data_AF-Q6C071-F1
#
_entry.id   AF-Q6C071-F1
#
_cell.length_a   1.000
_cell.length_b   1.000
_cell.length_c   1.000
_cell.angle_alpha   90.00
_cell.angle_beta   90.00
_cell.angle_gamma   90.00
#
_symmetry.space_group_name_H-M   'P 1'
#
loop_
_entity.id
_entity.type
_entity.pdbx_description
1 polymer ?
#
loop_
_entity_poly.entity_id
_entity_poly.type
_entity_poly.pdbx_seq_one_letter_code
_entity_poly.pdbx_strand_id
1 'polypeptide(L)'
;MFRTVRSCAVALPTRASTLRAYHSINLINTKPTEDYNPKTKKLLDAAMDLVPSLGFTDQALTLASRRLGYTDTTPLVLPEGPLDLIVYHLRREREKLAVASETAPADPPAAPTTPDFRTKDQRLDDACHELIVQRLKGNIPVIEHLDNALALMVQPQNMAESLSELGALSDEIVHQAGHRSSDFDWYTRRASISAVYAASEVYMCQDKSKNFEDTWKFVKSSLEARRGLQEGVGNVGQWVSFQGIASVMVIRSLMTRL
;
A
#
# COMPACT_ATOMS: atom_id res chain seq x y z
N MET A 1 -77.85 -17.15 6.59
CA MET A 1 -77.02 -17.33 5.37
C MET A 1 -75.99 -16.22 5.33
N PHE A 2 -74.73 -16.60 5.28
CA PHE A 2 -73.55 -15.83 5.71
C PHE A 2 -73.19 -14.68 4.76
N ARG A 3 -72.93 -13.50 5.34
CA ARG A 3 -72.33 -12.33 4.67
C ARG A 3 -70.82 -12.52 4.55
N THR A 4 -70.31 -12.66 3.33
CA THR A 4 -68.87 -12.72 3.03
C THR A 4 -68.27 -11.32 3.09
N VAL A 5 -67.48 -11.03 4.13
CA VAL A 5 -66.67 -9.82 4.25
C VAL A 5 -65.42 -9.99 3.39
N ARG A 6 -65.27 -9.16 2.35
CA ARG A 6 -64.03 -9.05 1.58
C ARG A 6 -62.95 -8.42 2.46
N SER A 7 -61.93 -9.20 2.79
CA SER A 7 -60.76 -8.74 3.55
C SER A 7 -59.85 -7.91 2.63
N CYS A 8 -59.71 -6.62 2.93
CA CYS A 8 -58.67 -5.77 2.34
C CYS A 8 -57.32 -6.15 2.97
N ALA A 9 -56.46 -6.83 2.20
CA ALA A 9 -55.06 -7.00 2.57
C ALA A 9 -54.33 -5.66 2.41
N VAL A 10 -54.16 -4.92 3.51
CA VAL A 10 -53.28 -3.75 3.57
C VAL A 10 -51.85 -4.28 3.56
N ALA A 11 -51.16 -4.11 2.44
CA ALA A 11 -49.73 -4.38 2.32
C ALA A 11 -48.98 -3.43 3.27
N LEU A 12 -48.40 -3.98 4.33
CA LEU A 12 -47.47 -3.26 5.19
C LEU A 12 -46.26 -2.87 4.31
N PRO A 13 -45.84 -1.59 4.27
CA PRO A 13 -44.62 -1.24 3.58
C PRO A 13 -43.48 -1.95 4.29
N THR A 14 -42.81 -2.86 3.58
CA THR A 14 -41.57 -3.48 3.99
C THR A 14 -40.60 -2.35 4.29
N ARG A 15 -40.43 -2.07 5.59
CA ARG A 15 -39.48 -1.10 6.09
C ARG A 15 -38.12 -1.66 5.68
N ALA A 16 -37.59 -1.18 4.56
CA ALA A 16 -36.20 -1.42 4.18
C ALA A 16 -35.38 -0.93 5.37
N SER A 17 -34.86 -1.87 6.14
CA SER A 17 -33.88 -1.63 7.17
C SER A 17 -32.68 -1.04 6.46
N THR A 18 -32.63 0.29 6.41
CA THR A 18 -31.40 1.03 6.19
C THR A 18 -30.51 0.71 7.38
N LEU A 19 -29.86 -0.46 7.35
CA LEU A 19 -28.64 -0.67 8.11
C LEU A 19 -27.73 0.47 7.64
N ARG A 20 -27.56 1.46 8.51
CA ARG A 20 -26.58 2.53 8.32
C ARG A 20 -25.29 1.82 7.94
N ALA A 21 -24.84 2.02 6.72
CA ALA A 21 -23.46 1.77 6.36
C ALA A 21 -22.62 2.67 7.27
N TYR A 22 -22.14 2.12 8.38
CA TYR A 22 -21.06 2.69 9.19
C TYR A 22 -19.72 2.54 8.45
N HIS A 23 -19.76 2.43 7.13
CA HIS A 23 -18.61 2.52 6.26
C HIS A 23 -18.36 3.99 6.01
N SER A 24 -17.44 4.58 6.77
CA SER A 24 -16.64 5.63 6.17
C SER A 24 -15.84 4.98 5.04
N ILE A 25 -16.42 4.99 3.84
CA ILE A 25 -15.74 4.90 2.54
C ILE A 25 -14.80 6.11 2.35
N ASN A 26 -14.56 6.89 3.42
CA ASN A 26 -13.39 7.72 3.52
C ASN A 26 -12.24 6.81 3.99
N LEU A 27 -11.73 6.06 3.00
CA LEU A 27 -10.34 5.65 2.94
C LEU A 27 -9.49 6.82 3.42
N ILE A 28 -8.35 6.53 4.04
CA ILE A 28 -7.38 7.55 4.41
C ILE A 28 -7.30 8.58 3.29
N ASN A 29 -7.57 9.84 3.63
CA ASN A 29 -7.67 10.96 2.71
C ASN A 29 -6.28 11.32 2.17
N THR A 30 -5.67 10.40 1.44
CA THR A 30 -4.47 10.62 0.66
C THR A 30 -4.92 11.22 -0.64
N LYS A 31 -4.47 12.44 -0.93
CA LYS A 31 -4.83 13.15 -2.16
C LYS A 31 -4.34 12.34 -3.38
N PRO A 32 -5.20 11.99 -4.34
CA PRO A 32 -4.77 11.46 -5.62
C PRO A 32 -3.69 12.35 -6.28
N THR A 33 -2.85 11.78 -7.13
CA THR A 33 -1.87 12.53 -7.93
C THR A 33 -2.55 13.53 -8.87
N GLU A 34 -3.85 13.37 -9.15
CA GLU A 34 -4.65 14.29 -9.95
C GLU A 34 -4.99 15.60 -9.21
N ASP A 35 -5.02 15.59 -7.88
CA ASP A 35 -5.37 16.76 -7.06
C ASP A 35 -4.23 17.79 -6.97
N TYR A 36 -3.04 17.44 -7.43
CA TYR A 36 -1.91 18.37 -7.48
C TYR A 36 -2.19 19.50 -8.48
N ASN A 37 -1.71 20.71 -8.16
CA ASN A 37 -1.68 21.80 -9.14
C ASN A 37 -0.98 21.29 -10.41
N PRO A 38 -1.56 21.50 -11.62
CA PRO A 38 -0.99 20.99 -12.87
C PRO A 38 0.50 21.34 -13.09
N LYS A 39 0.95 22.50 -12.60
CA LYS A 39 2.38 22.88 -12.65
C LYS A 39 3.23 22.05 -11.71
N THR A 40 2.77 21.84 -10.49
CA THR A 40 3.44 21.02 -9.47
C THR A 40 3.49 19.56 -9.91
N LYS A 41 2.41 19.02 -10.48
CA LYS A 41 2.38 17.67 -11.05
C LYS A 41 3.42 17.50 -12.15
N LYS A 42 3.45 18.42 -13.13
CA LYS A 42 4.46 18.41 -14.21
C LYS A 42 5.89 18.48 -13.67
N LEU A 43 6.12 19.29 -12.64
CA LEU A 43 7.42 19.38 -11.98
C LEU A 43 7.82 18.04 -11.33
N LEU A 44 6.92 17.45 -10.55
CA LEU A 44 7.16 16.18 -9.86
C LEU A 44 7.36 15.05 -10.88
N ASP A 45 6.58 14.98 -11.95
CA ASP A 45 6.77 14.02 -13.05
C ASP A 45 8.17 14.15 -13.67
N ALA A 46 8.60 15.37 -14.01
CA ALA A 46 9.93 15.61 -14.57
C ALA A 46 11.06 15.29 -13.56
N ALA A 47 10.81 15.47 -12.27
CA ALA A 47 11.75 15.10 -11.22
C ALA A 47 11.86 13.59 -11.05
N MET A 48 10.77 12.84 -11.20
CA MET A 48 10.78 11.37 -11.13
C MET A 48 11.71 10.73 -12.16
N ASP A 49 11.84 11.32 -13.35
CA ASP A 49 12.78 10.85 -14.39
C ASP A 49 14.25 11.03 -13.98
N LEU A 50 14.52 11.93 -13.03
CA LEU A 50 15.86 12.23 -12.52
C LEU A 50 16.23 11.43 -11.27
N VAL A 51 15.24 10.93 -10.52
CA VAL A 51 15.43 10.19 -9.26
C VAL A 51 16.41 9.01 -9.39
N PRO A 52 16.37 8.17 -10.44
CA PRO A 52 17.36 7.08 -10.56
C PRO A 52 18.81 7.56 -10.53
N SER A 53 19.07 8.78 -11.03
CA SER A 53 20.42 9.35 -11.10
C SER A 53 20.80 10.24 -9.91
N LEU A 54 19.86 11.03 -9.39
CA LEU A 54 20.11 12.07 -8.37
C LEU A 54 19.49 11.78 -7.01
N GLY A 55 18.69 10.70 -6.92
CA GLY A 55 17.89 10.38 -5.75
C GLY A 55 16.75 11.37 -5.50
N PHE A 56 16.12 11.18 -4.34
CA PHE A 56 15.06 12.07 -3.84
C PHE A 56 15.69 13.30 -3.18
N THR A 57 16.14 14.25 -3.99
CA THR A 57 16.91 15.41 -3.52
C THR A 57 16.39 16.74 -4.11
N ASP A 58 16.71 17.85 -3.44
CA ASP A 58 16.42 19.20 -3.96
C ASP A 58 17.10 19.48 -5.30
N GLN A 59 18.24 18.82 -5.56
CA GLN A 59 18.94 18.93 -6.84
C GLN A 59 18.09 18.34 -7.98
N ALA A 60 17.41 17.22 -7.75
CA ALA A 60 16.50 16.63 -8.74
C ALA A 60 15.33 17.60 -9.05
N LEU A 61 14.75 18.23 -8.03
CA LEU A 61 13.66 19.20 -8.19
C LEU A 61 14.11 20.48 -8.91
N THR A 62 15.29 20.99 -8.57
CA THR A 62 15.86 22.18 -9.21
C THR A 62 16.17 21.91 -10.68
N LEU A 63 16.77 20.76 -10.98
CA LEU A 63 17.08 20.38 -12.36
C LEU A 63 15.81 20.11 -13.18
N ALA A 64 14.78 19.49 -12.59
CA ALA A 64 13.47 19.31 -13.21
C ALA A 64 12.83 20.67 -13.55
N SER A 65 12.90 21.64 -12.63
CA SER A 65 12.41 23.01 -12.85
C SER A 65 13.08 23.65 -14.07
N ARG A 66 14.43 23.54 -14.16
CA ARG A 66 15.19 24.05 -15.31
C ARG A 66 14.79 23.37 -16.63
N ARG A 67 14.59 22.05 -16.63
CA ARG A 67 14.14 21.29 -17.82
C ARG A 67 12.78 21.75 -18.34
N LEU A 68 11.90 22.18 -17.45
CA LEU A 68 10.57 22.68 -17.79
C LEU A 68 10.56 24.18 -18.16
N GLY A 69 11.72 24.85 -18.11
CA GLY A 69 11.83 26.30 -18.32
C GLY A 69 11.26 27.13 -17.16
N TYR A 70 11.16 26.54 -15.96
CA TYR A 70 10.77 27.24 -14.74
C TYR A 70 12.00 27.81 -14.00
N THR A 71 11.75 28.73 -13.07
CA THR A 71 12.80 29.33 -12.24
C THR A 71 13.34 28.31 -11.23
N ASP A 72 14.60 28.44 -10.82
CA ASP A 72 15.24 27.60 -9.80
C ASP A 72 14.54 27.66 -8.42
N THR A 73 13.72 28.68 -8.19
CA THR A 73 12.93 28.85 -6.96
C THR A 73 11.58 28.13 -6.99
N THR A 74 11.21 27.50 -8.10
CA THR A 74 9.93 26.78 -8.25
C THR A 74 9.75 25.65 -7.23
N PRO A 75 10.80 24.88 -6.84
CA PRO A 75 10.68 23.86 -5.80
C PRO A 75 10.20 24.38 -4.45
N LEU A 76 10.33 25.69 -4.15
CA LEU A 76 9.81 26.28 -2.90
C LEU A 76 8.28 26.21 -2.78
N VAL A 77 7.57 25.86 -3.85
CA VAL A 77 6.13 25.56 -3.81
C VAL A 77 5.83 24.24 -3.09
N LEU A 78 6.83 23.36 -2.98
CA LEU A 78 6.76 22.09 -2.24
C LEU A 78 7.14 22.35 -0.78
N PRO A 79 6.20 22.29 0.18
CA PRO A 79 6.47 22.62 1.58
C PRO A 79 7.56 21.73 2.20
N GLU A 80 7.57 20.44 1.86
CA GLU A 80 8.47 19.46 2.45
C GLU A 80 9.59 19.03 1.48
N GLY A 81 9.69 19.71 0.33
CA GLY A 81 10.76 19.56 -0.66
C GLY A 81 10.95 18.11 -1.12
N PRO A 82 12.05 17.43 -0.77
CA PRO A 82 12.29 16.04 -1.18
C PRO A 82 11.26 15.04 -0.67
N LEU A 83 10.62 15.29 0.48
CA LEU A 83 9.56 14.42 0.98
C LEU A 83 8.34 14.43 0.05
N ASP A 84 7.96 15.60 -0.48
CA ASP A 84 6.84 15.71 -1.43
C ASP A 84 7.10 14.86 -2.68
N LEU A 85 8.37 14.76 -3.11
CA LEU A 85 8.77 13.89 -4.22
C LEU A 85 8.67 12.40 -3.86
N ILE A 86 9.03 12.01 -2.64
CA ILE A 86 8.85 10.63 -2.15
C ILE A 86 7.36 10.29 -2.07
N VAL A 87 6.56 11.14 -1.44
CA VAL A 87 5.11 10.95 -1.31
C VAL A 87 4.45 10.87 -2.68
N TYR A 88 4.90 11.69 -3.64
CA TYR A 88 4.45 11.62 -5.03
C TYR A 88 4.76 10.26 -5.67
N HIS A 89 5.98 9.72 -5.48
CA HIS A 89 6.33 8.38 -5.92
C HIS A 89 5.44 7.30 -5.30
N LEU A 90 5.22 7.36 -3.98
CA LEU A 90 4.37 6.39 -3.27
C LEU A 90 2.94 6.39 -3.80
N ARG A 91 2.35 7.58 -4.00
CA ARG A 91 0.99 7.75 -4.56
C ARG A 91 0.91 7.24 -5.99
N ARG A 92 1.85 7.65 -6.85
CA ARG A 92 1.91 7.22 -8.26
C ARG A 92 2.01 5.71 -8.41
N GLU A 93 2.85 5.04 -7.61
CA GLU A 93 2.98 3.58 -7.67
C GLU A 93 1.77 2.84 -7.07
N ARG A 94 1.08 3.43 -6.09
CA ARG A 94 -0.18 2.90 -5.58
C ARG A 94 -1.31 3.01 -6.60
N GLU A 95 -1.45 4.15 -7.27
CA GLU A 95 -2.45 4.35 -8.32
C GLU A 95 -2.27 3.40 -9.50
N LYS A 96 -1.02 3.06 -9.85
CA LYS A 96 -0.75 2.03 -10.86
C LYS A 96 -1.31 0.65 -10.47
N LEU A 97 -1.36 0.32 -9.17
CA LEU A 97 -2.01 -0.92 -8.71
C LEU A 97 -3.52 -0.85 -8.95
N ALA A 98 -4.15 0.28 -8.60
CA ALA A 98 -5.58 0.49 -8.79
C ALA A 98 -5.97 0.30 -10.27
N VAL A 99 -5.29 0.99 -11.18
CA VAL A 99 -5.54 0.89 -12.63
C VAL A 99 -5.30 -0.53 -13.17
N ALA A 100 -4.27 -1.21 -12.67
CA ALA A 100 -3.98 -2.59 -13.09
C ALA A 100 -5.10 -3.56 -12.72
N SER A 101 -5.75 -3.35 -11.57
CA SER A 101 -6.86 -4.20 -11.13
C SER A 101 -8.15 -3.93 -11.93
N GLU A 102 -8.40 -2.69 -12.35
CA GLU A 102 -9.54 -2.34 -13.22
C GLU A 102 -9.39 -2.87 -14.66
N THR A 103 -8.15 -2.93 -15.16
CA THR A 103 -7.85 -3.40 -16.52
C THR A 103 -7.76 -4.93 -16.60
N ALA A 104 -7.62 -5.61 -15.46
CA ALA A 104 -7.70 -7.06 -15.42
C ALA A 104 -9.10 -7.49 -15.90
N PRO A 105 -9.21 -8.47 -16.83
CA PRO A 105 -10.52 -8.94 -17.28
C PRO A 105 -11.39 -9.31 -16.09
N ALA A 106 -12.58 -8.71 -15.99
CA ALA A 106 -13.58 -9.05 -14.98
C ALA A 106 -14.13 -10.48 -15.14
N ASP A 107 -13.70 -11.18 -16.18
CA ASP A 107 -14.03 -12.57 -16.41
C ASP A 107 -13.39 -13.42 -15.30
N PRO A 108 -14.19 -14.19 -14.54
CA PRO A 108 -13.62 -15.13 -13.60
C PRO A 108 -12.67 -16.04 -14.39
N PRO A 109 -11.43 -16.29 -13.91
CA PRO A 109 -10.54 -17.23 -14.57
C PRO A 109 -11.32 -18.51 -14.79
N ALA A 110 -11.28 -19.04 -16.02
CA ALA A 110 -11.90 -20.31 -16.38
C ALA A 110 -11.66 -21.29 -15.23
N ALA A 111 -12.75 -21.90 -14.72
CA ALA A 111 -12.72 -22.71 -13.51
C ALA A 111 -11.46 -23.60 -13.53
N PRO A 112 -10.62 -23.54 -12.49
CA PRO A 112 -9.31 -24.18 -12.54
C PRO A 112 -9.51 -25.65 -12.87
N THR A 113 -8.82 -26.12 -13.92
CA THR A 113 -8.86 -27.53 -14.37
C THR A 113 -8.36 -28.49 -13.28
N THR A 114 -7.78 -27.95 -12.20
CA THR A 114 -7.29 -28.65 -11.03
C THR A 114 -8.12 -28.25 -9.81
N PRO A 115 -8.57 -29.20 -8.97
CA PRO A 115 -9.24 -28.86 -7.72
C PRO A 115 -8.31 -28.01 -6.84
N ASP A 116 -8.77 -26.80 -6.51
CA ASP A 116 -8.06 -25.92 -5.58
C ASP A 116 -8.48 -26.24 -4.14
N PHE A 117 -7.56 -26.88 -3.41
CA PHE A 117 -7.73 -27.27 -2.01
C PHE A 117 -7.38 -26.16 -1.00
N ARG A 118 -7.05 -24.95 -1.47
CA ARG A 118 -6.66 -23.85 -0.59
C ARG A 118 -7.83 -23.33 0.23
N THR A 119 -7.55 -22.91 1.46
CA THR A 119 -8.52 -22.19 2.29
C THR A 119 -8.80 -20.80 1.72
N LYS A 120 -9.91 -20.17 2.13
CA LYS A 120 -10.21 -18.78 1.75
C LYS A 120 -9.06 -17.84 2.15
N ASP A 121 -8.49 -18.02 3.33
CA ASP A 121 -7.37 -17.21 3.81
C ASP A 121 -6.09 -17.41 3.00
N GLN A 122 -5.79 -18.64 2.56
CA GLN A 122 -4.65 -18.89 1.68
C GLN A 122 -4.80 -18.21 0.32
N ARG A 123 -6.01 -18.22 -0.26
CA ARG A 123 -6.28 -17.49 -1.52
C ARG A 123 -6.11 -15.99 -1.37
N LEU A 124 -6.58 -15.44 -0.24
CA LEU A 124 -6.41 -14.03 0.08
C LEU A 124 -4.93 -13.67 0.26
N ASP A 125 -4.16 -14.51 0.94
CA ASP A 125 -2.73 -14.30 1.16
C ASP A 125 -1.93 -14.40 -0.15
N ASP A 126 -2.28 -15.33 -1.04
CA ASP A 126 -1.70 -15.42 -2.39
C ASP A 126 -2.00 -14.14 -3.19
N ALA A 127 -3.24 -13.63 -3.14
CA ALA A 127 -3.61 -12.37 -3.79
C ALA A 127 -2.85 -11.17 -3.19
N CYS A 128 -2.72 -11.11 -1.87
CA CYS A 128 -1.94 -10.08 -1.18
C CYS A 128 -0.46 -10.16 -1.56
N HIS A 129 0.10 -11.36 -1.69
CA HIS A 129 1.48 -11.58 -2.12
C HIS A 129 1.72 -10.98 -3.50
N GLU A 130 0.86 -11.30 -4.47
CA GLU A 130 0.97 -10.78 -5.83
C GLU A 130 0.92 -9.25 -5.88
N LEU A 131 -0.03 -8.64 -5.16
CA LEU A 131 -0.19 -7.18 -5.07
C LEU A 131 1.00 -6.50 -4.40
N ILE A 132 1.51 -7.05 -3.29
CA ILE A 132 2.70 -6.52 -2.59
C ILE A 132 3.93 -6.61 -3.51
N VAL A 133 4.12 -7.74 -4.19
CA VAL A 133 5.23 -7.93 -5.15
C VAL A 133 5.11 -6.94 -6.30
N GLN A 134 3.91 -6.76 -6.85
CA GLN A 134 3.66 -5.79 -7.92
C GLN A 134 4.01 -4.36 -7.45
N ARG A 135 3.62 -3.99 -6.23
CA ARG A 135 3.96 -2.67 -5.67
C ARG A 135 5.46 -2.49 -5.49
N LEU A 136 6.14 -3.48 -4.94
CA LEU A 136 7.58 -3.45 -4.69
C LEU A 136 8.39 -3.37 -5.99
N LYS A 137 7.90 -3.98 -7.08
CA LYS A 137 8.51 -3.83 -8.42
C LYS A 137 8.55 -2.36 -8.88
N GLY A 138 7.61 -1.54 -8.45
CA GLY A 138 7.61 -0.08 -8.68
C GLY A 138 8.82 0.65 -8.07
N ASN A 139 9.48 0.06 -7.07
CA ASN A 139 10.68 0.62 -6.44
C ASN A 139 11.98 0.23 -7.15
N ILE A 140 11.97 -0.74 -8.08
CA ILE A 140 13.17 -1.21 -8.78
C ILE A 140 13.95 -0.06 -9.46
N PRO A 141 13.31 0.89 -10.17
CA PRO A 141 14.03 1.98 -10.84
C PRO A 141 14.74 2.94 -9.87
N VAL A 142 14.31 2.98 -8.61
CA VAL A 142 14.77 3.91 -7.58
C VAL A 142 15.48 3.22 -6.42
N ILE A 143 15.84 1.93 -6.59
CA ILE A 143 16.34 1.08 -5.51
C ILE A 143 17.63 1.60 -4.88
N GLU A 144 18.49 2.24 -5.66
CA GLU A 144 19.77 2.81 -5.19
C GLU A 144 19.59 3.98 -4.22
N HIS A 145 18.41 4.62 -4.23
CA HIS A 145 18.09 5.77 -3.38
C HIS A 145 16.95 5.48 -2.40
N LEU A 146 16.47 4.23 -2.35
CA LEU A 146 15.33 3.84 -1.53
C LEU A 146 15.67 3.87 -0.03
N ASP A 147 16.90 3.54 0.35
CA ASP A 147 17.39 3.62 1.73
C ASP A 147 17.38 5.06 2.26
N ASN A 148 17.85 6.02 1.46
CA ASN A 148 17.80 7.44 1.76
C ASN A 148 16.36 7.95 1.85
N ALA A 149 15.48 7.49 0.96
CA ALA A 149 14.06 7.84 1.01
C ALA A 149 13.40 7.31 2.30
N LEU A 150 13.65 6.06 2.67
CA LEU A 150 13.18 5.45 3.92
C LEU A 150 13.70 6.22 5.15
N ALA A 151 14.96 6.63 5.15
CA ALA A 151 15.52 7.43 6.22
C ALA A 151 14.79 8.76 6.38
N LEU A 152 14.44 9.43 5.27
CA LEU A 152 13.67 10.68 5.30
C LEU A 152 12.23 10.47 5.80
N MET A 153 11.57 9.40 5.37
CA MET A 153 10.19 9.07 5.77
C MET A 153 10.04 8.76 7.27
N VAL A 154 11.06 8.15 7.89
CA VAL A 154 11.05 7.77 9.31
C VAL A 154 11.36 8.96 10.24
N GLN A 155 11.76 10.11 9.71
CA GLN A 155 11.97 11.31 10.52
C GLN A 155 10.66 11.72 11.22
N PRO A 156 10.68 12.13 12.50
CA PRO A 156 9.46 12.42 13.26
C PRO A 156 8.50 13.41 12.58
N GLN A 157 9.04 14.43 11.92
CA GLN A 157 8.27 15.42 11.15
C GLN A 157 7.56 14.84 9.91
N ASN A 158 8.11 13.79 9.30
CA ASN A 158 7.64 13.20 8.04
C ASN A 158 6.83 11.91 8.26
N MET A 159 6.94 11.32 9.45
CA MET A 159 6.40 10.00 9.77
C MET A 159 4.88 9.95 9.65
N ALA A 160 4.17 11.01 10.03
CA ALA A 160 2.72 11.06 9.97
C ALA A 160 2.20 10.92 8.52
N GLU A 161 2.80 11.64 7.57
CA GLU A 161 2.42 11.55 6.17
C GLU A 161 2.82 10.20 5.57
N SER A 162 4.02 9.71 5.88
CA SER A 162 4.50 8.41 5.40
C SER A 162 3.61 7.25 5.88
N LEU A 163 3.17 7.29 7.15
CA LEU A 163 2.24 6.30 7.71
C LEU A 163 0.84 6.40 7.11
N SER A 164 0.40 7.62 6.77
CA SER A 164 -0.86 7.84 6.07
C SER A 164 -0.85 7.14 4.71
N GLU A 165 0.21 7.31 3.91
CA GLU A 165 0.35 6.63 2.61
C GLU A 165 0.49 5.10 2.76
N LEU A 166 1.25 4.62 3.73
CA LEU A 166 1.35 3.17 4.02
C LEU A 166 -0.01 2.57 4.41
N GLY A 167 -0.77 3.28 5.23
CA GLY A 167 -2.11 2.90 5.59
C GLY A 167 -3.02 2.82 4.38
N ALA A 168 -2.89 3.76 3.43
CA ALA A 168 -3.75 3.81 2.26
C ALA A 168 -3.39 2.72 1.24
N LEU A 169 -2.09 2.40 1.14
CA LEU A 169 -1.60 1.26 0.36
C LEU A 169 -2.12 -0.07 0.89
N SER A 170 -2.07 -0.29 2.21
CA SER A 170 -2.57 -1.54 2.80
C SER A 170 -4.07 -1.69 2.64
N ASP A 171 -4.82 -0.58 2.72
CA ASP A 171 -6.26 -0.53 2.42
C ASP A 171 -6.54 -0.97 0.98
N GLU A 172 -5.82 -0.38 0.02
CA GLU A 172 -5.91 -0.71 -1.40
C GLU A 172 -5.60 -2.19 -1.68
N ILE A 173 -4.53 -2.73 -1.09
CA ILE A 173 -4.15 -4.13 -1.26
C ILE A 173 -5.24 -5.07 -0.73
N VAL A 174 -5.77 -4.80 0.48
CA VAL A 174 -6.80 -5.64 1.08
C VAL A 174 -8.11 -5.56 0.29
N HIS A 175 -8.44 -4.37 -0.22
CA HIS A 175 -9.61 -4.15 -1.07
C HIS A 175 -9.50 -4.94 -2.38
N GLN A 176 -8.37 -4.81 -3.10
CA GLN A 176 -8.14 -5.50 -4.36
C GLN A 176 -7.99 -7.02 -4.20
N ALA A 177 -7.48 -7.50 -3.05
CA ALA A 177 -7.44 -8.92 -2.74
C ALA A 177 -8.83 -9.55 -2.56
N GLY A 178 -9.91 -8.74 -2.53
CA GLY A 178 -11.29 -9.22 -2.50
C GLY A 178 -11.80 -9.58 -1.10
N HIS A 179 -11.16 -9.07 -0.04
CA HIS A 179 -11.65 -9.25 1.33
C HIS A 179 -12.92 -8.42 1.55
N ARG A 180 -13.97 -9.06 2.09
CA ARG A 180 -15.29 -8.44 2.34
C ARG A 180 -15.77 -8.62 3.80
N SER A 181 -14.89 -9.04 4.71
CA SER A 181 -15.28 -9.43 6.08
C SER A 181 -15.29 -8.27 7.08
N SER A 182 -16.04 -8.45 8.17
CA SER A 182 -16.43 -7.45 9.19
C SER A 182 -15.30 -6.82 10.02
N ASP A 183 -15.57 -5.60 10.48
CA ASP A 183 -14.75 -4.54 11.08
C ASP A 183 -13.50 -4.90 11.91
N PHE A 184 -13.52 -5.94 12.76
CA PHE A 184 -12.34 -6.25 13.60
C PHE A 184 -11.22 -6.94 12.81
N ASP A 185 -11.56 -7.85 11.89
CA ASP A 185 -10.60 -8.54 11.03
C ASP A 185 -9.94 -7.55 10.05
N TRP A 186 -10.66 -6.50 9.64
CA TRP A 186 -10.16 -5.45 8.74
C TRP A 186 -8.98 -4.68 9.34
N TYR A 187 -9.12 -4.14 10.56
CA TYR A 187 -8.05 -3.35 11.18
C TYR A 187 -6.79 -4.19 11.46
N THR A 188 -6.97 -5.41 11.97
CA THR A 188 -5.86 -6.33 12.23
C THR A 188 -5.16 -6.74 10.93
N ARG A 189 -5.92 -7.06 9.88
CA ARG A 189 -5.37 -7.45 8.58
C ARG A 189 -4.63 -6.28 7.95
N ARG A 190 -5.21 -5.08 7.94
CA ARG A 190 -4.57 -3.89 7.39
C ARG A 190 -3.28 -3.51 8.11
N ALA A 191 -3.27 -3.54 9.44
CA ALA A 191 -2.06 -3.32 10.23
C ALA A 191 -0.99 -4.37 9.91
N SER A 192 -1.39 -5.63 9.77
CA SER A 192 -0.46 -6.72 9.44
C SER A 192 0.11 -6.60 8.03
N ILE A 193 -0.71 -6.27 7.03
CA ILE A 193 -0.26 -6.05 5.65
C ILE A 193 0.66 -4.83 5.57
N SER A 194 0.36 -3.75 6.29
CA SER A 194 1.25 -2.59 6.42
C SER A 194 2.62 -2.99 6.96
N ALA A 195 2.65 -3.80 8.01
CA ALA A 195 3.89 -4.28 8.62
C ALA A 195 4.69 -5.20 7.68
N VAL A 196 4.02 -6.12 6.98
CA VAL A 196 4.67 -6.99 5.98
C VAL A 196 5.27 -6.15 4.85
N TYR A 197 4.52 -5.18 4.32
CA TYR A 197 5.01 -4.31 3.26
C TYR A 197 6.24 -3.50 3.72
N ALA A 198 6.14 -2.82 4.86
CA ALA A 198 7.24 -1.99 5.38
C ALA A 198 8.51 -2.82 5.65
N ALA A 199 8.36 -4.01 6.24
CA ALA A 199 9.49 -4.92 6.45
C ALA A 199 10.11 -5.41 5.12
N SER A 200 9.26 -5.68 4.12
CA SER A 200 9.71 -6.13 2.80
C SER A 200 10.44 -5.02 2.04
N GLU A 201 10.01 -3.76 2.18
CA GLU A 201 10.68 -2.61 1.57
C GLU A 201 12.09 -2.40 2.14
N VAL A 202 12.25 -2.52 3.47
CA VAL A 202 13.56 -2.47 4.14
C VAL A 202 14.45 -3.67 3.75
N TYR A 203 13.86 -4.86 3.62
CA TYR A 203 14.57 -6.05 3.15
C TYR A 203 15.09 -5.86 1.72
N MET A 204 14.25 -5.31 0.84
CA MET A 204 14.56 -5.08 -0.58
C MET A 204 15.80 -4.18 -0.77
N CYS A 205 16.03 -3.20 0.11
CA CYS A 205 17.24 -2.35 0.06
C CYS A 205 18.56 -3.14 0.16
N GLN A 206 18.53 -4.27 0.87
CA GLN A 206 19.72 -5.10 1.14
C GLN A 206 19.83 -6.30 0.21
N ASP A 207 18.76 -6.63 -0.51
CA ASP A 207 18.71 -7.79 -1.39
C ASP A 207 19.59 -7.59 -2.63
N LYS A 208 20.56 -8.51 -2.83
CA LYS A 208 21.45 -8.58 -4.00
C LYS A 208 21.20 -9.84 -4.84
N SER A 209 20.15 -10.59 -4.53
CA SER A 209 19.74 -11.75 -5.31
C SER A 209 19.29 -11.34 -6.71
N LYS A 210 19.34 -12.30 -7.64
CA LYS A 210 18.88 -12.08 -9.02
C LYS A 210 17.41 -11.70 -9.00
N ASN A 211 17.04 -10.58 -9.65
CA ASN A 211 15.66 -10.10 -9.76
C ASN A 211 14.90 -10.00 -8.43
N PHE A 212 15.59 -9.79 -7.29
CA PHE A 212 15.00 -9.71 -5.95
C PHE A 212 14.24 -10.98 -5.52
N GLU A 213 14.67 -12.16 -6.00
CA GLU A 213 14.05 -13.45 -5.68
C GLU A 213 13.92 -13.69 -4.16
N ASP A 214 14.90 -13.25 -3.37
CA ASP A 214 14.85 -13.44 -1.92
C ASP A 214 13.85 -12.50 -1.25
N THR A 215 13.67 -11.27 -1.75
CA THR A 215 12.58 -10.38 -1.34
C THR A 215 11.21 -11.02 -1.58
N TRP A 216 10.98 -11.66 -2.74
CA TRP A 216 9.70 -12.29 -3.04
C TRP A 216 9.39 -13.48 -2.14
N LYS A 217 10.42 -14.26 -1.78
CA LYS A 217 10.32 -15.33 -0.77
C LYS A 217 10.05 -14.75 0.61
N PHE A 218 10.70 -13.64 0.97
CA PHE A 218 10.51 -12.96 2.24
C PHE A 218 9.04 -12.51 2.40
N VAL A 219 8.45 -11.87 1.39
CA VAL A 219 7.02 -11.48 1.40
C VAL A 219 6.13 -12.70 1.65
N LYS A 220 6.35 -13.79 0.91
CA LYS A 220 5.56 -15.02 1.04
C LYS A 220 5.65 -15.60 2.46
N SER A 221 6.87 -15.75 2.97
CA SER A 221 7.10 -16.28 4.32
C SER A 221 6.52 -15.39 5.41
N SER A 222 6.49 -14.08 5.20
CA SER A 222 5.93 -13.11 6.15
C SER A 222 4.40 -13.19 6.20
N LEU A 223 3.74 -13.38 5.06
CA LEU A 223 2.29 -13.61 5.00
C LEU A 223 1.90 -14.96 5.62
N GLU A 224 2.66 -16.02 5.35
CA GLU A 224 2.46 -17.33 5.99
C GLU A 224 2.65 -17.26 7.50
N ALA A 225 3.68 -16.56 7.98
CA ALA A 225 3.92 -16.34 9.40
C ALA A 225 2.78 -15.55 10.07
N ARG A 226 2.27 -14.51 9.42
CA ARG A 226 1.10 -13.74 9.88
C ARG A 226 -0.12 -14.65 10.10
N ARG A 227 -0.37 -15.57 9.17
CA ARG A 227 -1.45 -16.57 9.31
C ARG A 227 -1.19 -17.54 10.47
N GLY A 228 0.03 -18.03 10.61
CA GLY A 228 0.43 -18.89 11.74
C GLY A 228 0.26 -18.23 13.11
N LEU A 229 0.51 -16.91 13.21
CA LEU A 229 0.27 -16.12 14.42
C LEU A 229 -1.23 -16.00 14.77
N GLN A 230 -2.10 -15.93 13.76
CA GLN A 230 -3.55 -15.90 13.92
C GLN A 230 -4.11 -17.29 14.32
N GLU A 231 -3.46 -18.37 13.87
CA GLU A 231 -3.83 -19.76 14.14
C GLU A 231 -3.19 -20.34 15.44
N GLY A 232 -2.12 -19.73 15.97
CA GLY A 232 -1.39 -20.27 17.14
C GLY A 232 -0.62 -19.24 17.97
N VAL A 233 -1.12 -18.94 19.17
CA VAL A 233 -0.38 -18.21 20.22
C VAL A 233 0.60 -19.18 20.88
N GLY A 234 1.84 -19.25 20.40
CA GLY A 234 2.84 -20.13 21.02
C GLY A 234 4.30 -19.73 20.82
N ASN A 235 4.66 -19.04 19.73
CA ASN A 235 6.07 -18.75 19.49
C ASN A 235 6.37 -17.44 18.73
N VAL A 236 5.60 -16.39 19.04
CA VAL A 236 5.80 -15.02 18.51
C VAL A 236 7.19 -14.48 18.85
N GLY A 237 7.73 -14.88 20.01
CA GLY A 237 9.01 -14.40 20.52
C GLY A 237 10.21 -14.81 19.67
N GLN A 238 10.15 -15.94 18.95
CA GLN A 238 11.27 -16.43 18.15
C GLN A 238 11.37 -15.75 16.76
N TRP A 239 10.25 -15.27 16.21
CA TRP A 239 10.22 -14.52 14.93
C TRP A 239 10.60 -13.05 15.12
N VAL A 240 10.05 -12.40 16.15
CA VAL A 240 10.42 -11.01 16.51
C VAL A 240 11.90 -10.90 16.87
N SER A 241 12.47 -11.91 17.54
CA SER A 241 13.89 -11.90 17.92
C SER A 241 14.83 -12.17 16.73
N PHE A 242 14.45 -12.97 15.74
CA PHE A 242 15.35 -13.30 14.63
C PHE A 242 15.31 -12.29 13.47
N GLN A 243 14.17 -11.62 13.20
CA GLN A 243 14.03 -10.61 12.14
C GLN A 243 13.96 -9.15 12.66
N GLY A 244 13.49 -8.96 13.90
CA GLY A 244 13.35 -7.63 14.50
C GLY A 244 14.70 -7.01 14.92
N ILE A 245 15.69 -7.81 15.31
CA ILE A 245 17.02 -7.29 15.69
C ILE A 245 17.76 -6.73 14.45
N ALA A 246 17.63 -7.38 13.28
CA ALA A 246 18.20 -6.86 12.05
C ALA A 246 17.53 -5.54 11.63
N SER A 247 16.20 -5.47 11.71
CA SER A 247 15.42 -4.27 11.38
C SER A 247 15.73 -3.09 12.32
N VAL A 248 15.82 -3.34 13.63
CA VAL A 248 16.17 -2.33 14.64
C VAL A 248 17.63 -1.89 14.52
N MET A 249 18.55 -2.79 14.16
CA MET A 249 19.94 -2.42 13.88
C MET A 249 20.08 -1.60 12.60
N VAL A 250 19.27 -1.87 11.57
CA VAL A 250 19.23 -1.07 10.33
C VAL A 250 18.68 0.33 10.61
N ILE A 251 17.54 0.44 11.32
CA ILE A 251 16.98 1.74 11.76
C ILE A 251 17.99 2.51 12.62
N ARG A 252 18.67 1.83 13.55
CA ARG A 252 19.72 2.45 14.37
C ARG A 252 20.92 2.87 13.53
N SER A 253 21.34 2.08 12.54
CA SER A 253 22.46 2.41 11.66
C SER A 253 22.15 3.60 10.73
N LEU A 254 20.89 3.71 10.26
CA LEU A 254 20.39 4.83 9.47
C LEU A 254 20.30 6.10 10.30
N MET A 255 19.83 6.01 11.55
CA MET A 255 19.80 7.14 12.48
C MET A 255 21.19 7.64 12.88
N THR A 256 22.20 6.76 12.96
CA THR A 256 23.58 7.15 13.29
C THR A 256 24.38 7.74 12.12
N ARG A 257 23.82 7.76 10.91
CA ARG A 257 24.46 8.32 9.69
C ARG A 257 23.93 9.71 9.31
N LEU A 258 22.94 10.23 10.05
CA LEU A 258 22.54 11.64 10.06
C LEU A 258 23.36 12.40 11.12
#